data_AF-A0A2V6HHT0-F1
#
_entry.id   AF-A0A2V6HHT0-F1
#
_cell.length_a   1.000
_cell.length_b   1.000
_cell.length_c   1.000
_cell.angle_alpha   90.00
_cell.angle_beta   90.00
_cell.angle_gamma   90.00
#
_symmetry.space_group_name_H-M   'P 1'
#
loop_
_entity.id
_entity.type
_entity.pdbx_description
1 polymer ?
#
loop_
_entity_poly.entity_id
_entity_poly.type
_entity_poly.pdbx_seq_one_letter_code
_entity_poly.pdbx_strand_id
1 'polypeptide(L)' 'QGTRDNLNGATVLVDWAQTDETCQILLTDAQTSGGLLLCVPEANLENVLMVLRKARTPSAALIGRIVPRRRRRPLICMTE' A
#
# COMPACT_ATOMS: atom_id res chain seq x y z
N GLN A 1 -18.77 5.32 10.21
CA GLN A 1 -18.67 6.60 9.50
C GLN A 1 -17.25 6.78 8.96
N GLY A 2 -16.22 6.82 9.81
CA GLY A 2 -14.81 7.05 9.40
C GLY A 2 -14.26 6.23 8.22
N THR A 3 -14.33 4.90 8.25
CA THR A 3 -13.77 4.06 7.16
C THR A 3 -14.44 4.31 5.79
N ARG A 4 -15.76 4.58 5.78
CA ARG A 4 -16.46 4.92 4.54
C ARG A 4 -16.06 6.31 4.01
N ASP A 5 -15.81 7.25 4.92
CA ASP A 5 -15.32 8.58 4.54
C ASP A 5 -13.90 8.50 3.97
N ASN A 6 -13.04 7.65 4.54
CA ASN A 6 -11.72 7.34 3.99
C ASN A 6 -11.80 6.71 2.60
N LEU A 7 -12.72 5.77 2.38
CA LEU A 7 -12.95 5.15 1.07
C LEU A 7 -13.32 6.19 0.01
N ASN A 8 -14.26 7.08 0.34
CA ASN A 8 -14.66 8.16 -0.54
C ASN A 8 -13.49 9.08 -0.88
N GLY A 9 -12.68 9.44 0.13
CA GLY A 9 -11.49 10.26 -0.05
C GLY A 9 -10.40 9.58 -0.88
N ALA A 10 -10.17 8.29 -0.69
CA ALA A 10 -9.16 7.52 -1.42
C ALA A 10 -9.52 7.30 -2.89
N THR A 11 -10.82 7.12 -3.19
CA THR A 11 -11.31 6.80 -4.53
C THR A 11 -10.98 7.84 -5.59
N VAL A 12 -10.67 9.09 -5.20
CA VAL A 12 -10.21 10.12 -6.16
C VAL A 12 -8.77 9.89 -6.66
N LEU A 13 -8.00 9.04 -5.96
CA LEU A 13 -6.59 8.77 -6.24
C LEU A 13 -6.30 7.31 -6.63
N VAL A 14 -7.24 6.39 -6.39
CA VAL A 14 -7.06 4.94 -6.55
C VAL A 14 -7.83 4.41 -7.77
N ASP A 15 -7.17 3.61 -8.59
CA ASP A 15 -7.81 2.69 -9.53
C ASP A 15 -8.05 1.35 -8.81
N TRP A 16 -9.31 1.06 -8.49
CA TRP A 16 -9.70 -0.13 -7.73
C TRP A 16 -9.72 -1.42 -8.56
N ALA A 17 -9.59 -1.35 -9.89
CA ALA A 17 -9.67 -2.52 -10.78
C ALA A 17 -10.86 -3.46 -10.42
N GLN A 18 -10.60 -4.74 -10.17
CA GLN A 18 -11.61 -5.75 -9.78
C GLN A 18 -11.63 -6.01 -8.26
N THR A 19 -11.05 -5.13 -7.44
CA THR A 19 -11.04 -5.28 -5.99
C THR A 19 -12.46 -5.19 -5.43
N ASP A 20 -12.90 -6.21 -4.69
CA ASP A 20 -14.23 -6.23 -4.10
C ASP A 20 -14.41 -5.18 -2.98
N GLU A 21 -15.66 -4.85 -2.66
CA GLU A 21 -16.00 -3.81 -1.67
C GLU A 21 -15.42 -4.10 -0.28
N THR A 22 -15.35 -5.38 0.13
CA THR A 22 -14.80 -5.75 1.44
C THR A 22 -13.31 -5.42 1.49
N CYS A 23 -12.56 -5.75 0.43
CA CYS A 23 -11.16 -5.37 0.29
C CYS A 23 -10.97 -3.85 0.19
N GLN A 24 -11.82 -3.12 -0.53
CA GLN A 24 -11.76 -1.67 -0.60
C GLN A 24 -11.95 -1.02 0.78
N ILE A 25 -12.92 -1.49 1.55
CA ILE A 25 -13.15 -1.05 2.94
C ILE A 25 -11.95 -1.36 3.82
N LEU A 26 -11.40 -2.58 3.72
CA LEU A 26 -10.22 -2.98 4.50
C LEU A 26 -9.00 -2.10 4.20
N LEU A 27 -8.75 -1.82 2.92
CA LEU A 27 -7.61 -1.02 2.46
C LEU A 27 -7.72 0.47 2.83
N THR A 28 -8.92 0.93 3.22
CA THR A 28 -9.19 2.33 3.59
C THR A 28 -9.47 2.48 5.09
N ASP A 29 -9.30 1.41 5.85
CA ASP A 29 -9.48 1.43 7.29
C ASP A 29 -8.37 2.21 8.00
N ALA A 30 -8.76 2.95 9.04
CA ALA A 30 -7.83 3.79 9.78
C ALA A 30 -6.91 2.91 10.65
N GLN A 31 -5.59 3.00 10.41
CA GLN A 31 -4.62 2.25 11.20
C GLN A 31 -4.25 3.02 12.48
N THR A 32 -4.51 2.42 13.64
CA THR A 32 -4.00 2.90 14.94
C THR A 32 -2.75 2.11 15.30
N SER A 33 -1.65 2.81 15.57
CA SER A 33 -0.34 2.17 15.85
C SER A 33 0.10 1.18 14.76
N GLY A 34 -0.16 1.53 13.48
CA GLY A 34 0.18 0.72 12.33
C GLY A 34 1.68 0.50 12.14
N GLY A 35 2.03 -0.28 11.11
CA GLY A 35 3.41 -0.55 10.73
C GLY A 35 4.09 0.60 9.98
N LEU A 36 5.31 0.35 9.52
CA LEU A 36 6.05 1.26 8.65
C LEU A 36 5.81 0.91 7.18
N LEU A 37 5.57 1.92 6.34
CA LEU A 37 5.61 1.80 4.89
C LEU A 37 6.96 2.27 4.37
N LEU A 38 7.71 1.38 3.72
CA LEU A 38 9.07 1.65 3.24
C LEU A 38 9.11 1.65 1.71
N CYS A 39 9.72 2.69 1.12
CA CYS A 39 10.08 2.73 -0.29
C CYS A 39 11.58 2.45 -0.44
N VAL A 40 11.92 1.35 -1.11
CA VAL A 40 13.30 0.84 -1.18
C VAL A 40 13.72 0.72 -2.64
N PRO A 41 14.89 1.26 -3.06
CA PRO A 41 15.46 0.96 -4.36
C PRO A 41 15.69 -0.54 -4.51
N GLU A 42 15.37 -1.11 -5.68
CA GLU A 42 15.44 -2.57 -5.91
C GLU A 42 16.81 -3.17 -5.56
N ALA A 43 17.90 -2.45 -5.86
CA ALA A 43 19.27 -2.86 -5.53
C ALA A 43 19.54 -3.05 -4.02
N ASN A 44 18.71 -2.45 -3.15
CA ASN A 44 18.86 -2.51 -1.70
C ASN A 44 17.83 -3.42 -1.02
N LEU A 45 16.88 -4.01 -1.76
CA LEU A 45 15.75 -4.75 -1.19
C LEU A 45 16.22 -5.88 -0.26
N GLU A 46 17.14 -6.73 -0.73
CA GLU A 46 17.65 -7.86 0.05
C GLU A 46 18.35 -7.42 1.34
N ASN A 47 19.12 -6.33 1.28
CA ASN A 47 19.80 -5.78 2.45
C ASN A 47 18.78 -5.27 3.49
N VAL A 48 17.72 -4.58 3.04
CA VAL A 48 16.65 -4.11 3.93
C VAL A 48 15.90 -5.28 4.55
N LEU A 49 15.53 -6.31 3.76
CA LEU A 49 14.86 -7.51 4.27
C LEU A 49 15.72 -8.23 5.31
N MET A 50 17.04 -8.32 5.10
CA MET A 50 17.95 -8.87 6.09
C MET A 50 17.95 -8.06 7.40
N VAL A 51 17.96 -6.72 7.32
CA VAL A 51 17.90 -5.86 8.51
C VAL A 51 16.59 -6.06 9.29
N LEU A 52 15.44 -6.08 8.59
CA LEU A 52 14.13 -6.30 9.23
C LEU A 52 14.05 -7.67 9.90
N ARG A 53 14.58 -8.72 9.25
CA ARG A 53 14.67 -10.07 9.84
C ARG A 53 15.54 -10.08 11.09
N LYS A 54 16.73 -9.46 11.05
CA LYS A 54 17.63 -9.35 12.23
C LYS A 54 16.99 -8.58 13.38
N ALA A 55 16.23 -7.54 13.06
CA ALA A 55 15.45 -6.77 14.02
C ALA A 55 14.22 -7.53 14.56
N ARG A 56 13.91 -8.74 14.04
CA ARG A 56 12.72 -9.52 14.37
C ARG A 56 11.43 -8.71 14.16
N THR A 57 11.39 -7.90 13.09
CA THR A 57 10.17 -7.16 12.73
C THR A 57 9.01 -8.14 12.51
N PRO A 58 7.82 -7.89 13.09
CA PRO A 58 6.70 -8.84 13.02
C PRO A 58 6.23 -9.18 11.60
N SER A 59 6.41 -8.26 10.65
CA SER A 59 6.04 -8.45 9.26
C SER A 59 6.96 -7.64 8.34
N ALA A 60 7.28 -8.21 7.17
CA ALA A 60 7.96 -7.56 6.07
C ALA A 60 7.34 -8.06 4.77
N ALA A 61 6.39 -7.30 4.22
CA ALA A 61 5.66 -7.65 3.00
C ALA A 61 5.97 -6.64 1.89
N LEU A 62 6.24 -7.15 0.69
CA LEU A 62 6.28 -6.34 -0.53
C LEU A 62 4.85 -6.20 -1.05
N ILE A 63 4.28 -5.00 -0.93
CA ILE A 63 2.88 -4.73 -1.26
C ILE A 63 2.70 -3.97 -2.58
N GLY A 64 3.77 -3.71 -3.32
CA GLY A 64 3.72 -3.01 -4.60
C GLY A 64 5.07 -2.45 -5.03
N ARG A 65 5.03 -1.60 -6.06
CA ARG A 65 6.19 -0.91 -6.62
C ARG A 65 5.81 0.49 -7.09
N ILE A 66 6.76 1.42 -7.04
CA ILE A 66 6.60 2.74 -7.65
C ILE A 66 6.97 2.65 -9.13
N VAL A 67 6.09 3.14 -9.99
CA VAL A 67 6.29 3.20 -11.44
C VAL A 67 6.28 4.65 -11.93
N PRO A 68 6.89 4.94 -13.09
CA PRO A 68 6.76 6.26 -13.70
C PRO A 68 5.29 6.66 -13.87
N ARG A 69 4.97 7.90 -13.47
CA ARG A 69 3.59 8.41 -13.53
C ARG A 69 3.10 8.47 -14.98
N ARG A 70 1.98 7.81 -15.25
CA ARG A 70 1.26 7.94 -16.53
C ARG A 70 0.34 9.15 -16.45
N ARG A 71 0.35 10.00 -17.48
CA ARG A 71 -0.54 11.18 -17.55
C ARG A 71 -2.01 10.74 -17.43
N ARG A 72 -2.78 11.49 -16.65
CA ARG A 72 -4.24 11.28 -16.44
C ARG A 72 -4.64 9.93 -15.81
N ARG A 73 -3.71 9.17 -15.24
CA ARG A 73 -4.04 7.96 -14.47
C ARG A 73 -4.13 8.23 -12.97
N PRO A 74 -4.91 7.42 -12.21
CA PRO A 74 -4.87 7.39 -10.75
C PRO A 74 -3.45 7.19 -10.21
N LEU A 75 -3.18 7.66 -9.00
CA LEU A 75 -1.85 7.61 -8.37
C LEU A 75 -1.52 6.23 -7.82
N ILE A 76 -2.55 5.49 -7.40
CA ILE A 76 -2.46 4.12 -6.90
C ILE A 76 -3.28 3.26 -7.84
N CYS A 77 -2.72 2.16 -8.32
CA CYS A 77 -3.45 1.22 -9.15
C CYS A 77 -3.35 -0.17 -8.52
N MET A 78 -4.50 -0.77 -8.25
CA MET A 78 -4.56 -2.18 -7.88
C MET A 78 -4.16 -3.01 -9.09
N THR A 79 -3.37 -4.06 -8.84
CA THR A 79 -2.98 -5.04 -9.85
C THR A 79 -3.65 -6.36 -9.50
N GLU A 80 -4.13 -7.08 -10.52
CA GLU A 80 -4.64 -8.45 -10.37
C GLU A 80 -3.60 -9.41 -9.78
#